data_AF-A0A6A3MG35-F1
#
_entry.id   AF-A0A6A3MG35-F1
#
_cell.length_a   1.000
_cell.length_b   1.000
_cell.length_c   1.000
_cell.angle_alpha   90.00
_cell.angle_beta   90.00
_cell.angle_gamma   90.00
#
_symmetry.space_group_name_H-M   'P 1'
#
loop_
_entity.id
_entity.type
_entity.pdbx_description
1 polymer ?
#
loop_
_entity_poly.entity_id
_entity_poly.type
_entity_poly.pdbx_seq_one_letter_code
_entity_poly.pdbx_strand_id
1 'polypeptide(L)'
;MEAIRNGDWKTGASSSGKLANPGKMFFLKLAAECSRLVNLEKDKNGDNWAKKAMVQCGLDVPRDGVWKIGQLSRELQQVVAAYPEAFEEGYKQGATSASI
;
A
#
# COMPACT_ATOMS: atom_id res chain seq x y z
N MET A 1 5.80 19.41 -8.29
CA MET A 1 4.34 19.25 -8.04
C MET A 1 3.50 20.32 -8.72
N GLU A 2 3.93 21.59 -8.79
CA GLU A 2 3.19 22.65 -9.48
C GLU A 2 2.97 22.39 -10.98
N ALA A 3 3.96 21.91 -11.71
CA ALA A 3 3.81 21.55 -13.13
C ALA A 3 2.73 20.46 -13.40
N ILE A 4 2.44 19.60 -12.41
CA ILE A 4 1.34 18.62 -12.51
C ILE A 4 0.00 19.32 -12.27
N ARG A 5 -0.07 20.19 -11.27
CA ARG A 5 -1.27 20.95 -10.91
C ARG A 5 -1.68 21.95 -12.00
N ASN A 6 -0.72 22.58 -12.65
CA ASN A 6 -0.95 23.58 -13.69
C ASN A 6 -1.26 22.97 -15.06
N GLY A 7 -1.12 21.65 -15.20
CA GLY A 7 -1.42 20.96 -16.46
C GLY A 7 -0.34 21.09 -17.52
N ASP A 8 0.82 21.65 -17.19
CA ASP A 8 1.94 21.89 -18.13
C ASP A 8 2.51 20.59 -18.72
N TRP A 9 2.27 19.45 -18.06
CA TRP A 9 2.56 18.12 -18.61
C TRP A 9 1.74 17.78 -19.89
N LYS A 10 0.70 18.56 -20.20
CA LYS A 10 -0.21 18.33 -21.34
C LYS A 10 0.25 19.00 -22.64
N THR A 11 1.17 19.97 -22.61
CA THR A 11 1.49 20.79 -23.79
C THR A 11 2.98 21.15 -23.89
N GLY A 12 3.58 20.92 -25.06
CA GLY A 12 4.97 21.31 -25.40
C GLY A 12 5.64 20.32 -26.37
N ALA A 13 6.78 20.70 -26.98
CA ALA A 13 7.53 19.82 -27.89
C ALA A 13 8.02 18.50 -27.23
N SER A 14 8.13 18.50 -25.89
CA SER A 14 8.45 17.34 -25.07
C SER A 14 7.20 16.62 -24.51
N SER A 15 6.00 17.17 -24.73
CA SER A 15 4.76 16.46 -24.46
C SER A 15 4.62 15.38 -25.52
N SER A 16 4.84 14.14 -25.12
CA SER A 16 4.61 13.02 -26.02
C SER A 16 3.17 13.13 -26.54
N GLY A 17 2.99 13.27 -27.86
CA GLY A 17 1.69 13.30 -28.54
C GLY A 17 0.76 12.12 -28.18
N LYS A 18 1.26 11.16 -27.40
CA LYS A 18 0.54 10.11 -26.70
C LYS A 18 -0.66 10.58 -25.85
N LEU A 19 -0.75 11.83 -25.39
CA LEU A 19 -1.91 12.34 -24.62
C LEU A 19 -2.99 13.07 -25.43
N ALA A 20 -2.69 13.44 -26.67
CA ALA A 20 -3.71 13.91 -27.61
C ALA A 20 -4.53 12.76 -28.21
N ASN A 21 -4.17 11.50 -27.91
CA ASN A 21 -4.97 10.33 -28.28
C ASN A 21 -6.32 10.34 -27.53
N PRO A 22 -7.46 10.50 -28.23
CA PRO A 22 -8.78 10.54 -27.61
C PRO A 22 -9.08 9.30 -26.76
N GLY A 23 -8.53 8.13 -27.15
CA GLY A 23 -8.68 6.89 -26.41
C GLY A 23 -7.90 6.83 -25.10
N LYS A 24 -6.81 7.59 -24.95
CA LYS A 24 -5.96 7.49 -23.74
C LYS A 24 -6.70 7.91 -22.48
N MET A 25 -7.52 8.96 -22.53
CA MET A 25 -8.33 9.34 -21.37
C MET A 25 -9.34 8.26 -20.99
N PHE A 26 -9.93 7.58 -21.97
CA PHE A 26 -10.81 6.44 -21.71
C PHE A 26 -10.04 5.30 -21.01
N PHE A 27 -8.90 4.87 -21.56
CA PHE A 27 -8.11 3.77 -20.98
C PHE A 27 -7.56 4.11 -19.59
N LEU A 28 -7.12 5.35 -19.35
CA LEU A 28 -6.64 5.77 -18.04
C LEU A 28 -7.77 5.82 -17.00
N LYS A 29 -8.96 6.31 -17.38
CA LYS A 29 -10.14 6.28 -16.50
C LYS A 29 -10.56 4.84 -16.20
N LEU A 30 -10.56 3.97 -17.22
CA LEU A 30 -10.88 2.56 -17.05
C LEU A 30 -9.89 1.87 -16.10
N ALA A 31 -8.59 2.08 -16.30
CA ALA A 31 -7.56 1.52 -15.43
C ALA A 31 -7.70 2.02 -13.99
N ALA A 32 -7.89 3.33 -13.80
CA ALA A 32 -8.09 3.92 -12.48
C ALA A 32 -9.34 3.37 -11.79
N GLU A 33 -10.43 3.19 -12.52
CA GLU A 33 -11.68 2.63 -12.02
C GLU A 33 -11.53 1.16 -11.62
N CYS A 34 -10.87 0.35 -12.45
CA CYS A 34 -10.53 -1.04 -12.10
C CYS A 34 -9.70 -1.10 -10.81
N SER A 35 -8.67 -0.26 -10.68
CA SER A 35 -7.87 -0.18 -9.45
C SER A 35 -8.70 0.25 -8.25
N ARG A 36 -9.62 1.22 -8.42
CA ARG A 36 -10.54 1.66 -7.35
C ARG A 36 -11.45 0.52 -6.90
N LEU A 37 -12.05 -0.21 -7.83
CA LEU A 37 -12.95 -1.33 -7.54
C LEU A 37 -12.22 -2.46 -6.79
N VAL A 38 -11.03 -2.84 -7.25
CA VAL A 38 -10.19 -3.84 -6.56
C VAL A 38 -9.82 -3.38 -5.15
N ASN A 39 -9.46 -2.10 -4.96
CA ASN A 39 -9.14 -1.56 -3.64
C ASN A 39 -10.35 -1.45 -2.70
N LEU A 40 -11.57 -1.40 -3.25
CA LEU A 40 -12.82 -1.40 -2.50
C LEU A 40 -13.36 -2.80 -2.24
N GLU A 41 -12.86 -3.81 -2.93
CA GLU A 41 -13.24 -5.18 -2.70
C GLU A 41 -12.87 -5.58 -1.27
N LYS A 42 -13.86 -6.09 -0.56
CA LYS A 42 -13.77 -6.50 0.84
C LYS A 42 -14.08 -7.97 0.94
N ASP A 43 -13.39 -8.64 1.85
CA ASP A 43 -13.73 -10.01 2.17
C ASP A 43 -15.02 -10.09 3.00
N LYS A 44 -15.41 -11.32 3.35
CA LYS A 44 -16.58 -11.61 4.19
C LYS A 44 -16.57 -10.89 5.55
N ASN A 45 -15.41 -10.44 6.03
CA ASN A 45 -15.24 -9.75 7.30
C ASN A 45 -15.19 -8.22 7.12
N GLY A 46 -15.32 -7.72 5.89
CA GLY A 46 -15.30 -6.29 5.56
C GLY A 46 -13.89 -5.70 5.38
N ASP A 47 -12.84 -6.52 5.38
CA ASP A 47 -11.46 -6.06 5.22
C ASP A 47 -11.07 -6.06 3.75
N ASN A 48 -10.53 -4.94 3.26
CA ASN A 48 -10.04 -4.85 1.89
C ASN A 48 -8.64 -5.45 1.73
N TRP A 49 -8.28 -5.75 0.49
CA TRP A 49 -7.00 -6.39 0.16
C TRP A 49 -5.80 -5.54 0.56
N ALA A 50 -5.90 -4.21 0.48
CA ALA A 50 -4.86 -3.30 0.92
C ALA A 50 -4.58 -3.45 2.43
N LYS A 51 -5.62 -3.44 3.26
CA LYS A 51 -5.48 -3.62 4.71
C LYS A 51 -4.91 -5.00 5.05
N LYS A 52 -5.34 -6.06 4.35
CA LYS A 52 -4.75 -7.40 4.51
C LYS A 52 -3.26 -7.43 4.20
N ALA A 53 -2.85 -6.82 3.09
CA ALA A 53 -1.45 -6.74 2.70
C ALA A 53 -0.63 -5.93 3.73
N MET A 54 -1.17 -4.83 4.25
CA MET A 54 -0.50 -4.05 5.30
C MET A 54 -0.28 -4.88 6.57
N VAL A 55 -1.29 -5.62 7.02
CA VAL A 55 -1.16 -6.54 8.17
C VAL A 55 -0.10 -7.61 7.89
N GLN A 56 -0.12 -8.23 6.70
CA GLN A 56 0.86 -9.24 6.31
C GLN A 56 2.29 -8.72 6.22
N CYS A 57 2.48 -7.42 5.93
CA CYS A 57 3.77 -6.75 5.93
C CYS A 57 4.16 -6.12 7.28
N GLY A 58 3.34 -6.28 8.33
CA GLY A 58 3.59 -5.69 9.64
C GLY A 58 3.40 -4.17 9.71
N LEU A 59 2.67 -3.59 8.76
CA LEU A 59 2.39 -2.15 8.67
C LEU A 59 1.05 -1.73 9.28
N ASP A 60 0.19 -2.70 9.67
CA ASP A 60 -1.12 -2.45 10.28
C ASP A 60 -1.49 -3.63 11.20
N VAL A 61 -2.57 -3.46 11.97
CA VAL A 61 -3.18 -4.49 12.82
C VAL A 61 -4.56 -4.92 12.30
N PRO A 62 -4.96 -6.17 12.56
CA PRO A 62 -6.30 -6.62 12.26
C PRO A 62 -7.35 -5.92 13.13
N ARG A 63 -8.62 -6.22 12.85
CA ARG A 63 -9.79 -5.57 13.49
C ARG A 63 -9.82 -5.70 15.02
N ASP A 64 -9.24 -6.76 15.58
CA ASP A 64 -9.13 -6.93 17.03
C ASP A 64 -8.11 -5.97 17.67
N GLY A 65 -7.33 -5.25 16.87
CA GLY A 65 -6.31 -4.31 17.31
C GLY A 65 -5.08 -4.99 17.89
N VAL A 66 -5.00 -6.33 17.86
CA VAL A 66 -3.92 -7.09 18.49
C VAL A 66 -2.95 -7.56 17.42
N TRP A 67 -1.75 -7.01 17.44
CA TRP A 67 -0.65 -7.46 16.57
C TRP A 67 -0.14 -8.84 17.00
N LYS A 68 0.05 -9.75 16.05
CA LYS A 68 0.60 -11.10 16.27
C LYS A 68 1.48 -11.52 15.09
N ILE A 69 2.62 -12.15 15.36
CA ILE A 69 3.56 -12.65 14.33
C ILE A 69 2.85 -13.54 13.28
N GLY A 70 1.89 -14.37 13.72
CA GLY A 70 1.15 -15.26 12.81
C GLY A 70 0.30 -14.54 11.75
N GLN A 71 0.16 -13.22 11.83
CA GLN A 71 -0.52 -12.39 10.84
C GLN A 71 0.40 -11.98 9.67
N LEU A 72 1.72 -12.04 9.87
CA LEU A 72 2.71 -11.69 8.84
C LEU A 72 2.68 -12.69 7.68
N SER A 73 3.25 -12.30 6.54
CA SER A 73 3.53 -13.25 5.46
C SER A 73 4.47 -14.36 5.93
N ARG A 74 4.43 -15.52 5.26
CA ARG A 74 5.27 -16.67 5.63
C ARG A 74 6.76 -16.31 5.64
N GLU A 75 7.18 -15.52 4.67
CA GLU A 75 8.57 -15.08 4.50
C GLU A 75 9.00 -14.22 5.69
N LEU A 76 8.15 -13.28 6.11
CA LEU A 76 8.45 -12.44 7.28
C LEU A 76 8.41 -13.24 8.59
N GLN A 77 7.51 -14.21 8.72
CA GLN A 77 7.54 -15.15 9.86
C GLN A 77 8.84 -15.93 9.91
N GLN A 78 9.39 -16.35 8.76
CA GLN A 78 10.68 -17.03 8.69
C GLN A 78 11.84 -16.12 9.07
N VAL A 79 11.82 -14.84 8.68
CA VAL A 79 12.83 -13.86 9.10
C VAL A 79 12.79 -13.67 10.62
N VAL A 80 11.59 -13.51 11.21
CA VAL A 80 11.44 -13.40 12.67
C VAL A 80 11.97 -14.65 13.38
N ALA A 81 11.67 -15.85 12.85
CA ALA A 81 12.16 -17.10 13.41
C ALA A 81 13.68 -17.26 13.28
N ALA A 82 14.31 -16.72 12.23
CA ALA A 82 15.75 -16.77 12.03
C ALA A 82 16.51 -15.77 12.92
N TYR A 83 15.87 -14.66 13.32
CA TYR A 83 16.49 -13.58 14.08
C TYR A 83 15.64 -13.13 15.29
N PRO A 84 15.35 -14.03 16.25
CA PRO A 84 14.41 -13.73 17.34
C PRO A 84 14.92 -12.62 18.29
N GLU A 85 16.21 -12.59 18.59
CA GLU A 85 16.78 -11.58 19.50
C GLU A 85 16.72 -10.16 18.91
N ALA A 86 17.11 -10.02 17.63
CA ALA A 86 17.05 -8.75 16.92
C ALA A 86 15.61 -8.25 16.76
N PHE A 87 14.66 -9.18 16.52
CA PHE A 87 13.25 -8.85 16.48
C PHE A 87 12.75 -8.32 17.84
N GLU A 88 13.04 -9.02 18.93
CA GLU A 88 12.63 -8.61 20.29
C GLU A 88 13.23 -7.27 20.71
N GLU A 89 14.49 -7.03 20.38
CA GLU A 89 15.14 -5.74 20.64
C GLU A 89 14.44 -4.61 19.89
N GLY A 90 14.24 -4.76 18.57
CA GLY A 90 13.56 -3.77 17.75
C GLY A 90 12.12 -3.51 18.20
N TYR A 91 11.40 -4.57 18.61
CA TYR A 91 10.04 -4.45 19.12
C TYR A 91 9.97 -3.60 20.40
N LYS A 92 10.88 -3.83 21.35
CA LYS A 92 10.96 -3.05 22.60
C LYS A 92 11.29 -1.59 22.34
N GLN A 93 12.22 -1.31 21.43
CA GLN A 93 12.58 0.06 21.03
C GLN A 93 11.38 0.79 20.42
N GLY A 94 10.65 0.14 19.52
CA GLY A 94 9.43 0.68 18.91
C GLY A 94 8.32 0.96 19.94
N ALA A 95 8.05 0.02 20.84
CA ALA A 95 7.04 0.18 21.89
C ALA A 95 7.37 1.35 22.85
N THR A 96 8.65 1.50 23.20
CA THR A 96 9.12 2.61 24.04
C THR A 96 8.92 3.96 23.34
N SER A 97 9.20 4.02 22.03
CA SER A 97 9.10 5.25 21.24
C SER A 97 7.65 5.70 21.00
N ALA A 98 6.70 4.75 20.96
CA ALA A 98 5.27 5.01 20.80
C ALA A 98 4.55 5.46 22.09
N SER A 99 5.25 5.40 23.23
CA SER A 99 4.69 5.71 24.57
C SER A 99 5.04 7.13 25.07
N ILE A 100 5.66 7.95 24.21
CA ILE A 100 6.03 9.36 24.45
C ILE A 100 5.08 10.25 23.64
#